data_AF-A0A7W0L079-F1
#
_entry.id   AF-A0A7W0L079-F1
#
_cell.length_a   1.000
_cell.length_b   1.000
_cell.length_c   1.000
_cell.angle_alpha   90.00
_cell.angle_beta   90.00
_cell.angle_gamma   90.00
#
_symmetry.space_group_name_H-M   'P 1'
#
loop_
_entity.id
_entity.type
_entity.pdbx_description
1 polymer ?
#
loop_
_entity_poly.entity_id
_entity_poly.type
_entity_poly.pdbx_seq_one_letter_code
_entity_poly.pdbx_strand_id
1 'polypeptide(L)'
;MRDLRPRPRLGPVHIEPMRHRHVGQVLAIERASYPKPWSTTVFHDELDQVRAGRRRYVVARSSRTVVGYGGLMFMLGGSRLVEEAHVTNVAVHPDHRRGGVATRLLATLADAAIARGCPAWTLEVRASSVGAQELYRHFGFVPAGVRRNYYEGAEDAIVMWCHDIQSADYATRVEGLRS
;
A
#
# COMPACT_ATOMS: atom_id res chain seq x y z
N MET A 1 -22.14 5.77 -19.14
CA MET A 1 -21.17 5.82 -20.27
C MET A 1 -19.78 5.52 -19.72
N ARG A 2 -19.16 4.37 -20.07
CA ARG A 2 -17.75 4.13 -19.73
C ARG A 2 -16.90 4.98 -20.68
N ASP A 3 -16.06 5.85 -20.13
CA ASP A 3 -15.09 6.62 -20.90
C ASP A 3 -14.18 5.63 -21.67
N LEU A 4 -14.24 5.68 -23.00
CA LEU A 4 -13.55 4.79 -23.95
C LEU A 4 -12.16 5.31 -24.33
N ARG A 5 -11.61 6.29 -23.61
CA ARG A 5 -10.24 6.74 -23.88
C ARG A 5 -9.26 5.57 -23.72
N PRO A 6 -8.43 5.28 -24.74
CA PRO A 6 -7.45 4.21 -24.66
C PRO A 6 -6.50 4.51 -23.49
N ARG A 7 -6.35 3.53 -22.60
CA ARG A 7 -5.44 3.67 -21.46
C ARG A 7 -4.02 3.90 -22.00
N PRO A 8 -3.29 4.90 -21.49
CA PRO A 8 -1.91 5.11 -21.91
C PRO A 8 -1.12 3.82 -21.67
N ARG A 9 -0.41 3.31 -22.68
CA ARG A 9 0.52 2.19 -22.50
C ARG A 9 1.58 2.65 -21.52
N LEU A 10 1.60 2.03 -20.34
CA LEU A 10 2.65 2.25 -19.36
C LEU A 10 3.98 1.76 -19.94
N GLY A 11 4.98 2.64 -19.95
CA GLY A 11 6.36 2.20 -20.09
C GLY A 11 6.80 1.38 -18.86
N PRO A 12 8.02 0.86 -18.84
CA PRO A 12 8.56 0.12 -17.70
C PRO A 12 8.32 0.87 -16.40
N VAL A 13 7.64 0.20 -15.45
CA VAL A 13 7.39 0.75 -14.12
C VAL A 13 8.57 0.36 -13.23
N HIS A 14 9.05 1.28 -12.40
CA HIS A 14 10.09 1.04 -11.40
C HIS A 14 9.59 1.46 -10.04
N ILE A 15 9.92 0.69 -9.00
CA ILE A 15 9.60 1.06 -7.62
C ILE A 15 10.83 1.74 -7.02
N GLU A 16 10.65 2.92 -6.43
CA GLU A 16 11.72 3.67 -5.77
C GLU A 16 11.21 4.30 -4.45
N PRO A 17 12.10 4.65 -3.50
CA PRO A 17 11.69 5.35 -2.28
C PRO A 17 10.97 6.66 -2.58
N MET A 18 9.86 6.92 -1.87
CA MET A 18 9.16 8.21 -1.95
C MET A 18 10.05 9.33 -1.40
N ARG A 19 9.98 10.52 -2.00
CA ARG A 19 10.73 11.72 -1.60
C ARG A 19 9.82 12.94 -1.74
N HIS A 20 10.16 14.07 -1.10
CA HIS A 20 9.35 15.29 -1.15
C HIS A 20 8.97 15.73 -2.58
N ARG A 21 9.88 15.60 -3.55
CA ARG A 21 9.62 15.91 -4.97
C ARG A 21 8.48 15.08 -5.60
N HIS A 22 8.14 13.91 -5.02
CA HIS A 22 7.06 13.06 -5.51
C HIS A 22 5.69 13.46 -4.95
N VAL A 23 5.64 14.20 -3.84
CA VAL A 23 4.41 14.49 -3.10
C VAL A 23 3.36 15.17 -3.98
N GLY A 24 3.76 16.09 -4.86
CA GLY A 24 2.83 16.73 -5.79
C GLY A 24 2.09 15.73 -6.71
N GLN A 25 2.80 14.73 -7.24
CA GLN A 25 2.21 13.70 -8.09
C GLN A 25 1.43 12.65 -7.28
N VAL A 26 1.91 12.32 -6.08
CA VAL A 26 1.19 11.44 -5.13
C VAL A 26 -0.16 12.04 -4.73
N LEU A 27 -0.22 13.35 -4.48
CA LEU A 27 -1.47 14.06 -4.17
C LEU A 27 -2.48 14.01 -5.31
N ALA A 28 -2.04 13.97 -6.57
CA ALA A 28 -2.94 13.79 -7.70
C ALA A 28 -3.58 12.39 -7.69
N ILE A 29 -2.80 11.36 -7.35
CA ILE A 29 -3.29 9.98 -7.21
C ILE A 29 -4.24 9.85 -6.02
N GLU A 30 -3.91 10.46 -4.88
CA GLU A 30 -4.75 10.52 -3.69
C GLU A 30 -6.13 11.08 -4.01
N ARG A 31 -6.18 12.29 -4.59
CA ARG A 31 -7.44 12.95 -4.98
C ARG A 31 -8.27 12.13 -5.96
N ALA A 32 -7.62 11.36 -6.84
CA ALA A 32 -8.29 10.49 -7.80
C ALA A 32 -8.72 9.14 -7.21
N SER A 33 -8.21 8.76 -6.03
CA SER A 33 -8.41 7.43 -5.44
C SER A 33 -9.30 7.45 -4.20
N TYR A 34 -9.31 8.55 -3.44
CA TYR A 34 -9.99 8.62 -2.16
C TYR A 34 -10.92 9.85 -2.09
N PRO A 35 -12.15 9.71 -1.55
CA PRO A 35 -13.06 10.83 -1.33
C PRO A 35 -12.49 11.89 -0.38
N LYS A 36 -11.70 11.47 0.61
CA LYS A 36 -11.01 12.32 1.57
C LYS A 36 -9.49 12.11 1.48
N PRO A 37 -8.83 12.77 0.52
CA PRO A 37 -7.41 12.57 0.29
C PRO A 37 -6.57 13.11 1.46
N TRP A 38 -5.43 12.47 1.70
CA TRP A 38 -4.43 13.03 2.62
C TRP A 38 -3.88 14.37 2.12
N SER A 39 -3.54 15.25 3.06
CA SER A 39 -2.97 16.56 2.75
C SER A 39 -1.47 16.47 2.47
N THR A 40 -0.91 17.52 1.86
CA THR A 40 0.55 17.65 1.67
C THR A 40 1.29 17.53 2.99
N THR A 41 0.76 18.15 4.05
CA THR A 41 1.35 18.12 5.40
C THR A 41 1.46 16.69 5.92
N VAL A 42 0.40 15.89 5.81
CA VAL A 42 0.42 14.49 6.25
C VAL A 42 1.53 13.71 5.53
N PHE A 43 1.70 13.89 4.22
CA PHE A 43 2.81 13.23 3.51
C PHE A 43 4.19 13.73 3.93
N HIS A 44 4.34 15.02 4.26
CA HIS A 44 5.61 15.53 4.76
C HIS A 44 5.93 14.95 6.14
N ASP A 45 4.95 14.89 7.04
CA ASP A 45 5.10 14.27 8.37
C ASP A 45 5.48 12.79 8.23
N GLU A 46 4.81 12.04 7.35
CA GLU A 46 5.13 10.64 7.08
C GLU A 46 6.55 10.46 6.52
N LEU A 47 7.02 11.36 5.65
CA LEU A 47 8.40 11.36 5.15
C LEU A 47 9.43 11.71 6.24
N ASP A 48 9.08 12.53 7.22
CA ASP A 48 9.92 12.76 8.40
C ASP A 48 10.01 11.49 9.27
N GLN A 49 8.91 10.76 9.43
CA GLN A 49 8.93 9.47 10.11
C GLN A 49 9.70 8.38 9.32
N VAL A 50 9.80 8.49 7.99
CA VAL A 50 10.73 7.64 7.19
C VAL A 50 12.17 7.90 7.61
N ARG A 51 12.58 9.16 7.78
CA ARG A 51 13.94 9.51 8.25
C ARG A 51 14.21 8.97 9.65
N ALA A 52 13.18 8.94 10.50
CA ALA A 52 13.24 8.35 11.83
C ALA A 52 13.15 6.80 11.86
N GLY A 53 13.05 6.15 10.70
CA GLY A 53 12.99 4.68 10.59
C GLY A 53 11.66 4.05 10.99
N ARG A 54 10.62 4.84 11.23
CA ARG A 54 9.28 4.37 11.68
C ARG A 54 8.29 4.15 10.53
N ARG A 55 8.64 4.63 9.34
CA ARG A 55 7.84 4.48 8.12
C ARG A 55 8.67 3.98 6.96
N ARG A 56 7.98 3.40 5.98
CA ARG A 56 8.53 3.12 4.65
C ARG A 56 7.52 3.54 3.60
N TYR A 57 7.89 4.48 2.74
CA TYR A 57 7.07 4.86 1.58
C TYR A 57 7.82 4.65 0.27
N VAL A 58 7.12 4.13 -0.73
CA VAL A 58 7.62 3.91 -2.08
C VAL A 58 6.65 4.47 -3.12
N VAL A 59 7.19 4.82 -4.28
CA VAL A 59 6.43 5.21 -5.46
C VAL A 59 6.68 4.23 -6.60
N ALA A 60 5.65 3.97 -7.39
CA ALA A 60 5.76 3.33 -8.69
C ALA A 60 5.87 4.42 -9.75
N ARG A 61 6.97 4.43 -10.51
CA ARG A 61 7.27 5.43 -11.52
C ARG A 61 7.37 4.79 -12.90
N SER A 62 6.65 5.33 -13.87
CA SER A 62 6.85 5.06 -15.30
C SER A 62 7.38 6.35 -15.91
N SER A 63 8.66 6.38 -16.33
CA SER A 63 9.31 7.53 -16.97
C SER A 63 8.94 8.91 -16.40
N ARG A 64 9.53 9.47 -15.35
CA ARG A 64 9.15 10.79 -14.75
C ARG A 64 7.74 10.90 -14.13
N THR A 65 6.78 10.04 -14.50
CA THR A 65 5.42 10.05 -13.94
C THR A 65 5.29 9.01 -12.83
N VAL A 66 4.85 9.45 -11.66
CA VAL A 66 4.40 8.58 -10.56
C VAL A 66 3.01 8.09 -10.91
N VAL A 67 2.85 6.77 -10.95
CA VAL A 67 1.61 6.09 -11.34
C VAL A 67 0.95 5.35 -10.18
N GLY A 68 1.67 5.21 -9.06
CA GLY A 68 1.17 4.66 -7.81
C GLY A 68 2.13 4.92 -6.65
N TYR A 69 1.67 4.67 -5.43
CA TYR A 69 2.49 4.72 -4.22
C TYR A 69 1.94 3.77 -3.16
N GLY A 70 2.78 3.48 -2.17
CA GLY A 70 2.34 2.78 -0.97
C GLY A 70 3.22 3.06 0.24
N GLY A 71 2.69 2.78 1.42
CA GLY A 71 3.29 3.10 2.70
C GLY A 71 3.15 1.97 3.74
N LEU A 72 4.14 1.88 4.62
CA LEU A 72 4.12 1.10 5.85
C LEU A 72 4.40 1.99 7.05
N MET A 73 3.72 1.64 8.13
CA MET A 73 3.97 2.08 9.50
C MET A 73 4.47 0.92 10.33
N PHE A 74 5.67 1.05 10.90
CA PHE A 74 6.19 0.09 11.86
C PHE A 74 5.69 0.46 13.26
N MET A 75 4.98 -0.46 13.89
CA MET A 75 4.35 -0.28 15.19
C MET A 75 5.07 -1.14 16.22
N LEU A 76 5.46 -0.56 17.35
CA LEU A 76 5.98 -1.32 18.49
C LEU A 76 4.83 -2.14 19.09
N GLY A 77 4.96 -3.46 19.11
CA GLY A 77 3.95 -4.34 19.69
C GLY A 77 3.86 -4.18 21.22
N GLY A 78 2.65 -4.21 21.78
CA GLY A 78 2.39 -3.89 23.20
C GLY A 78 3.11 -4.78 24.24
N SER A 79 3.60 -5.96 23.86
CA SER A 79 4.30 -6.91 24.75
C SER A 79 5.66 -7.37 24.21
N ARG A 80 6.07 -6.93 23.02
CA ARG A 80 7.27 -7.46 22.35
C ARG A 80 8.14 -6.32 21.84
N LEU A 81 9.45 -6.48 21.97
CA LEU A 81 10.49 -5.69 21.27
C LEU A 81 10.42 -5.81 19.73
N VAL A 82 9.35 -6.40 19.19
CA VAL A 82 9.20 -6.79 17.80
C VAL A 82 8.13 -5.90 17.17
N GLU A 83 8.47 -5.29 16.05
CA GLU A 83 7.58 -4.38 15.33
C GLU A 83 6.66 -5.16 14.39
N GLU A 84 5.38 -4.79 14.34
CA GLU A 84 4.45 -5.20 13.29
C GLU A 84 4.39 -4.11 12.22
N ALA A 85 4.15 -4.48 10.96
CA ALA A 85 4.00 -3.51 9.89
C ALA A 85 2.51 -3.26 9.59
N HIS A 86 2.12 -2.00 9.44
CA HIS A 86 0.77 -1.61 9.06
C HIS A 86 0.81 -0.92 7.70
N VAL A 87 0.07 -1.44 6.72
CA VAL A 87 -0.06 -0.81 5.40
C VAL A 87 -0.97 0.41 5.52
N THR A 88 -0.40 1.59 5.35
CA THR A 88 -1.13 2.86 5.50
C THR A 88 -1.95 3.19 4.26
N ASN A 89 -1.31 3.13 3.09
CA ASN A 89 -1.94 3.34 1.79
C ASN A 89 -1.31 2.44 0.74
N VAL A 90 -2.12 2.02 -0.23
CA VAL A 90 -1.65 1.54 -1.53
C VAL A 90 -2.64 2.08 -2.57
N ALA A 91 -2.17 2.94 -3.45
CA ALA A 91 -3.00 3.52 -4.49
C ALA A 91 -2.27 3.58 -5.83
N VAL A 92 -3.06 3.41 -6.89
CA VAL A 92 -2.62 3.49 -8.28
C VAL A 92 -3.59 4.40 -9.01
N HIS A 93 -3.05 5.32 -9.81
CA HIS A 93 -3.85 6.24 -10.61
C HIS A 93 -4.89 5.45 -11.44
N PRO A 94 -6.16 5.87 -11.52
CA PRO A 94 -7.23 5.12 -12.19
C PRO A 94 -6.88 4.62 -13.60
N ASP A 95 -6.17 5.43 -14.39
CA ASP A 95 -5.74 5.12 -15.77
C ASP A 95 -4.69 4.01 -15.85
N HIS A 96 -4.04 3.71 -14.73
CA HIS A 96 -2.91 2.78 -14.62
C HIS A 96 -3.23 1.55 -13.75
N ARG A 97 -4.48 1.40 -13.29
CA ARG A 97 -4.95 0.21 -12.54
C ARG A 97 -5.01 -1.03 -13.42
N ARG A 98 -5.00 -2.22 -12.82
CA ARG A 98 -5.02 -3.53 -13.50
C ARG A 98 -3.82 -3.82 -14.43
N GLY A 99 -2.69 -3.15 -14.19
CA GLY A 99 -1.41 -3.42 -14.84
C GLY A 99 -0.32 -3.92 -13.88
N GLY A 100 -0.70 -4.60 -12.79
CA GLY A 100 0.24 -5.15 -11.80
C GLY A 100 0.95 -4.14 -10.88
N VAL A 101 0.70 -2.83 -11.03
CA VAL A 101 1.40 -1.79 -10.25
C VAL A 101 1.20 -1.95 -8.74
N ALA A 102 -0.03 -2.21 -8.29
CA ALA A 102 -0.33 -2.40 -6.87
C ALA A 102 0.37 -3.64 -6.30
N THR A 103 0.43 -4.74 -7.07
CA THR A 103 1.17 -5.96 -6.71
C THR A 103 2.65 -5.65 -6.49
N ARG A 104 3.27 -4.89 -7.39
CA ARG A 104 4.69 -4.54 -7.27
C ARG A 104 4.99 -3.61 -6.10
N LEU A 105 4.08 -2.69 -5.80
CA LEU A 105 4.15 -1.84 -4.61
C LEU A 105 4.08 -2.70 -3.35
N LEU A 106 3.06 -3.55 -3.22
CA LEU A 106 2.88 -4.44 -2.07
C LEU A 106 4.05 -5.41 -1.88
N ALA A 107 4.55 -6.01 -2.95
CA ALA A 107 5.70 -6.91 -2.87
C ALA A 107 6.95 -6.17 -2.36
N THR A 108 7.20 -4.95 -2.82
CA THR A 108 8.30 -4.12 -2.31
C THR A 108 8.11 -3.74 -0.83
N LEU A 109 6.87 -3.50 -0.40
CA LEU A 109 6.55 -3.25 1.01
C LEU A 109 6.72 -4.53 1.85
N ALA A 110 6.32 -5.69 1.34
CA ALA A 110 6.52 -6.98 1.98
C ALA A 110 8.02 -7.22 2.25
N ASP A 111 8.89 -6.99 1.26
CA ASP A 111 10.34 -7.10 1.45
C ASP A 111 10.84 -6.19 2.58
N ALA A 112 10.29 -4.97 2.69
CA ALA A 112 10.67 -4.03 3.73
C ALA A 112 10.20 -4.48 5.12
N ALA A 113 9.01 -5.06 5.23
CA ALA A 113 8.51 -5.63 6.47
C ALA A 113 9.33 -6.88 6.88
N ILE A 114 9.66 -7.74 5.91
CA ILE A 114 10.49 -8.93 6.11
C ILE A 114 11.88 -8.53 6.60
N ALA A 115 12.54 -7.62 5.89
CA ALA A 115 13.88 -7.13 6.23
C ALA A 115 13.95 -6.45 7.60
N ARG A 116 12.82 -5.93 8.09
CA ARG A 116 12.70 -5.34 9.43
C ARG A 116 12.42 -6.37 10.53
N GLY A 117 12.26 -7.65 10.17
CA GLY A 117 11.96 -8.72 11.11
C GLY A 117 10.51 -8.71 11.61
N CYS A 118 9.59 -8.03 10.91
CA CYS A 118 8.19 -8.01 11.32
C CYS A 118 7.59 -9.43 11.23
N PRO A 119 6.93 -9.94 12.28
CA PRO A 119 6.35 -11.28 12.28
C PRO A 119 5.01 -11.32 11.55
N ALA A 120 4.35 -10.16 11.45
CA ALA A 120 3.07 -9.98 10.81
C ALA A 120 2.94 -8.56 10.25
N TRP A 121 1.96 -8.40 9.38
CA TRP A 121 1.53 -7.10 8.91
C TRP A 121 0.02 -7.03 8.69
N THR A 122 -0.52 -5.83 8.80
CA THR A 122 -1.97 -5.57 8.89
C THR A 122 -2.40 -4.38 8.03
N LEU A 123 -3.68 -4.30 7.71
CA LEU A 123 -4.29 -3.19 6.98
C LEU A 123 -5.78 -3.06 7.30
N GLU A 124 -6.33 -1.88 7.01
CA GLU A 124 -7.77 -1.71 6.84
C GLU A 124 -8.14 -1.47 5.38
N VAL A 125 -9.24 -2.07 4.94
CA VAL A 125 -9.77 -1.90 3.60
C VAL A 125 -11.28 -1.68 3.64
N ARG A 126 -11.79 -0.78 2.79
CA ARG A 126 -13.22 -0.54 2.64
C ARG A 126 -13.96 -1.83 2.30
N ALA A 127 -15.10 -2.06 2.94
CA ALA A 127 -15.94 -3.22 2.69
C ALA A 127 -16.39 -3.32 1.22
N SER A 128 -16.61 -2.19 0.54
CA SER A 128 -16.96 -2.15 -0.88
C SER A 128 -15.79 -2.41 -1.84
N SER A 129 -14.53 -2.33 -1.37
CA SER A 129 -13.34 -2.44 -2.21
C SER A 129 -12.93 -3.90 -2.48
N VAL A 130 -13.85 -4.69 -3.05
CA VAL A 130 -13.69 -6.14 -3.29
C VAL A 130 -12.42 -6.46 -4.09
N GLY A 131 -12.08 -5.65 -5.10
CA GLY A 131 -10.86 -5.85 -5.88
C GLY A 131 -9.56 -5.63 -5.10
N ALA A 132 -9.57 -4.71 -4.11
CA ALA A 132 -8.42 -4.52 -3.22
C ALA A 132 -8.33 -5.66 -2.21
N GLN A 133 -9.46 -6.09 -1.64
CA GLN A 133 -9.51 -7.25 -0.75
C GLN A 133 -8.95 -8.50 -1.43
N GLU A 134 -9.30 -8.76 -2.69
CA GLU A 134 -8.79 -9.90 -3.43
C GLU A 134 -7.28 -9.82 -3.68
N LEU A 135 -6.78 -8.64 -4.04
CA LEU A 135 -5.35 -8.40 -4.14
C LEU A 135 -4.65 -8.73 -2.81
N TYR A 136 -5.19 -8.27 -1.68
CA TYR A 136 -4.60 -8.55 -0.37
C TYR A 136 -4.65 -10.04 -0.02
N ARG A 137 -5.70 -10.78 -0.39
CA ARG A 137 -5.77 -12.24 -0.19
C ARG A 137 -4.65 -12.99 -0.93
N HIS A 138 -4.27 -12.56 -2.13
CA HIS A 138 -3.12 -13.15 -2.83
C HIS A 138 -1.82 -13.01 -2.02
N PHE A 139 -1.63 -11.86 -1.35
CA PHE A 139 -0.52 -11.61 -0.43
C PHE A 139 -0.64 -12.36 0.91
N GLY A 140 -1.66 -13.20 1.11
CA GLY A 140 -1.84 -13.99 2.33
C GLY A 140 -2.57 -13.26 3.45
N PHE A 141 -3.17 -12.09 3.18
CA PHE A 141 -4.02 -11.42 4.16
C PHE A 141 -5.36 -12.14 4.31
N VAL A 142 -5.80 -12.28 5.56
CA VAL A 142 -7.11 -12.82 5.94
C VAL A 142 -7.89 -11.81 6.79
N PRO A 143 -9.23 -11.75 6.69
CA PRO A 143 -10.04 -10.89 7.57
C PRO A 143 -9.88 -11.29 9.04
N ALA A 144 -9.69 -10.30 9.92
CA ALA A 144 -9.55 -10.49 11.36
C ALA A 144 -10.60 -9.71 12.18
N GLY A 145 -11.34 -8.80 11.54
CA GLY A 145 -12.37 -8.02 12.21
C GLY A 145 -12.99 -6.96 11.31
N VAL A 146 -14.00 -6.28 11.84
CA VAL A 146 -14.69 -5.18 11.15
C VAL A 146 -14.73 -3.97 12.08
N ARG A 147 -14.28 -2.82 11.59
CA ARG A 147 -14.46 -1.52 12.24
C ARG A 147 -15.70 -0.87 11.63
N ARG A 148 -16.78 -0.83 12.41
CA ARG A 148 -18.06 -0.27 11.96
C ARG A 148 -17.95 1.23 11.73
N ASN A 149 -18.55 1.72 10.64
CA ASN A 149 -18.64 3.14 10.29
C ASN A 149 -17.26 3.85 10.32
N TYR A 150 -16.20 3.14 9.94
CA TYR A 150 -14.83 3.64 10.06
C TYR A 150 -14.48 4.69 9.01
N TYR A 151 -14.99 4.51 7.78
CA TYR A 151 -14.79 5.45 6.70
C TYR A 151 -15.96 6.44 6.58
N GLU A 152 -15.75 7.50 5.81
CA GLU A 152 -16.77 8.51 5.54
C GLU A 152 -18.03 7.88 4.92
N GLY A 153 -19.20 8.44 5.24
CA GLY A 153 -20.48 7.90 4.78
C GLY A 153 -20.91 6.62 5.50
N ALA A 154 -20.38 6.38 6.71
CA ALA A 154 -20.68 5.22 7.55
C ALA A 154 -20.32 3.88 6.89
N GLU A 155 -19.24 3.87 6.09
CA GLU A 155 -18.75 2.65 5.47
C GLU A 155 -17.82 1.88 6.43
N ASP A 156 -18.03 0.57 6.52
CA ASP A 156 -17.22 -0.33 7.33
C ASP A 156 -15.81 -0.56 6.74
N ALA A 157 -14.85 -0.75 7.64
CA ALA A 157 -13.52 -1.25 7.28
C ALA A 157 -13.36 -2.70 7.70
N ILE A 158 -12.89 -3.53 6.79
CA ILE A 158 -12.41 -4.87 7.09
C ILE A 158 -10.95 -4.74 7.52
N VAL A 159 -10.64 -5.17 8.74
CA VAL A 159 -9.27 -5.31 9.22
C VAL A 159 -8.76 -6.65 8.69
N MET A 160 -7.62 -6.63 8.01
CA MET A 160 -6.99 -7.85 7.50
C MET A 160 -5.57 -7.99 8.05
N TRP A 161 -5.18 -9.23 8.34
CA TRP A 161 -3.86 -9.58 8.86
C TRP A 161 -3.22 -10.65 8.01
N CYS A 162 -1.89 -10.58 7.91
CA CYS A 162 -1.07 -11.66 7.39
C CYS A 162 0.04 -11.93 8.41
N HIS A 163 0.04 -13.13 8.97
CA HIS A 163 0.98 -13.60 9.97
C HIS A 163 2.08 -14.45 9.33
N ASP A 164 3.10 -14.79 10.11
CA ASP A 164 4.19 -15.68 9.72
C ASP A 164 4.94 -15.22 8.46
N ILE A 165 5.07 -13.89 8.29
CA ILE A 165 5.69 -13.31 7.10
C ILE A 165 7.20 -13.52 7.02
N GLN A 166 7.82 -14.04 8.09
CA GLN A 166 9.23 -14.45 8.13
C GLN A 166 9.45 -15.87 7.59
N SER A 167 8.39 -16.61 7.24
CA SER A 167 8.51 -17.97 6.72
C SER A 167 9.03 -18.02 5.27
N ALA A 168 9.70 -19.12 4.92
CA ALA A 168 10.13 -19.37 3.54
C ALA A 168 8.94 -19.48 2.57
N ASP A 169 7.82 -20.03 3.04
CA ASP A 169 6.58 -20.12 2.26
C ASP A 169 6.03 -18.74 1.92
N TYR A 170 6.11 -17.80 2.87
CA TYR A 170 5.71 -16.42 2.62
C TYR A 170 6.61 -15.74 1.60
N ALA A 171 7.93 -15.89 1.73
CA ALA A 171 8.88 -15.36 0.75
C ALA A 171 8.62 -15.90 -0.66
N THR A 172 8.37 -17.22 -0.78
CA THR A 172 8.03 -17.89 -2.05
C THR A 172 6.73 -17.36 -2.64
N ARG A 173 5.69 -17.15 -1.79
CA ARG A 173 4.42 -16.54 -2.21
C ARG A 173 4.64 -15.15 -2.79
N VAL A 174 5.38 -14.29 -2.10
CA VAL A 174 5.63 -12.91 -2.57
C VAL A 174 6.38 -12.91 -3.89
N GLU A 175 7.38 -13.78 -4.05
CA GLU A 175 8.13 -13.91 -5.31
C GLU A 175 7.23 -14.36 -6.47
N GLY A 176 6.37 -15.36 -6.25
CA GLY A 176 5.41 -15.83 -7.25
C GLY A 176 4.36 -14.80 -7.68
N LEU A 177 4.18 -13.70 -6.93
CA LEU A 177 3.30 -12.59 -7.33
C LEU A 177 4.00 -11.56 -8.23
N ARG A 178 5.33 -11.63 -8.38
CA ARG A 178 6.10 -10.70 -9.20
C ARG A 178 6.15 -11.09 -10.68
N SER A 179 5.95 -12.37 -10.99
CA SER A 179 5.91 -12.97 -12.34
C SER A 179 4.62 -12.63 -13.07
#